data_AF-E1ZW12-F1
#
_entry.id   AF-E1ZW12-F1
#
_cell.length_a   1.000
_cell.length_b   1.000
_cell.length_c   1.000
_cell.angle_alpha   90.00
_cell.angle_beta   90.00
_cell.angle_gamma   90.00
#
_symmetry.space_group_name_H-M   'P 1'
#
loop_
_entity.id
_entity.type
_entity.pdbx_description
1 polymer ?
#
loop_
_entity_poly.entity_id
_entity_poly.type
_entity_poly.pdbx_seq_one_letter_code
_entity_poly.pdbx_strand_id
1 'polypeptide(L)' 'IYLYDLDFTIVTNCHTLVHALNKASLNPRIARWTLKLQNYYFSTVHRDGRRMAHVDALSRS' A
#
# COMPACT_ATOMS: atom_id res chain seq x y z
N ILE A 1 -15.76 -8.88 -3.96
CA ILE A 1 -14.55 -9.68 -4.30
C ILE A 1 -13.60 -9.56 -3.11
N TYR A 2 -13.12 -10.67 -2.58
CA TYR A 2 -12.17 -10.73 -1.46
C TYR A 2 -10.76 -10.99 -2.01
N LEU A 3 -9.73 -10.44 -1.36
CA LEU A 3 -8.34 -10.46 -1.85
C LEU A 3 -7.47 -11.59 -1.26
N TYR A 4 -8.07 -12.47 -0.46
CA TYR A 4 -7.36 -13.59 0.14
C TYR A 4 -6.95 -14.60 -0.95
N ASP A 5 -5.70 -15.06 -0.94
CA ASP A 5 -5.07 -15.92 -1.97
C ASP A 5 -5.04 -15.37 -3.41
N LEU A 6 -5.29 -14.08 -3.60
CA LEU A 6 -5.13 -13.42 -4.90
C LEU A 6 -3.82 -12.63 -4.93
N ASP A 7 -3.10 -12.74 -6.04
CA ASP A 7 -2.00 -11.83 -6.36
C ASP A 7 -2.58 -10.51 -6.88
N PHE A 8 -2.32 -9.42 -6.15
CA PHE A 8 -2.76 -8.09 -6.56
C PHE A 8 -1.68 -7.02 -6.39
N THR A 9 -1.90 -5.87 -7.03
CA THR A 9 -0.95 -4.75 -7.00
C THR A 9 -1.56 -3.58 -6.25
N ILE A 10 -0.88 -3.15 -5.18
CA ILE A 10 -1.21 -1.93 -4.44
C ILE A 10 -0.55 -0.76 -5.17
N VAL A 11 -1.37 0.14 -5.69
CA VAL A 11 -0.91 1.39 -6.32
C VAL A 11 -1.05 2.52 -5.31
N THR A 12 0.06 3.19 -5.00
CA THR A 12 0.09 4.31 -4.05
C THR A 12 0.80 5.52 -4.64
N ASN A 13 0.34 6.72 -4.27
CA ASN A 13 1.00 7.99 -4.62
C ASN A 13 2.10 8.40 -3.63
N CYS A 14 2.47 7.51 -2.70
CA CYS A 14 3.36 7.85 -1.61
C CYS A 14 4.61 6.97 -1.65
N HIS A 15 5.75 7.56 -2.03
CA HIS A 15 7.04 6.86 -2.06
C HIS A 15 7.48 6.36 -0.69
N THR A 16 7.18 7.11 0.38
CA THR A 16 7.50 6.70 1.75
C THR A 16 6.72 5.47 2.17
N LEU A 17 5.49 5.26 1.67
CA LEU A 17 4.73 4.03 1.95
C LEU A 17 5.35 2.80 1.27
N VAL A 18 5.74 2.93 0.00
CA VAL A 18 6.43 1.85 -0.73
C VAL A 18 7.73 1.47 -0.01
N HIS A 19 8.52 2.47 0.39
CA HIS A 19 9.76 2.23 1.13
C HIS A 19 9.53 1.70 2.54
N ALA A 20 8.49 2.15 3.22
CA ALA A 20 8.10 1.69 4.54
C ALA A 20 7.74 0.20 4.54
N LEU A 21 6.95 -0.25 3.56
CA LEU A 21 6.59 -1.67 3.41
C LEU A 21 7.82 -2.52 3.10
N ASN A 22 8.76 -2.02 2.29
CA ASN A 22 10.03 -2.70 2.03
C ASN A 22 10.97 -2.73 3.26
N LYS A 23 10.82 -1.79 4.20
CA LYS A 23 11.67 -1.63 5.39
C LYS A 23 10.89 -1.84 6.70
N ALA A 24 9.85 -2.67 6.66
CA ALA A 24 8.87 -2.82 7.72
C ALA A 24 9.43 -3.11 9.12
N SER A 25 10.64 -3.65 9.21
CA SER A 25 11.34 -3.96 10.47
C SER A 25 11.81 -2.73 11.26
N LEU A 26 11.90 -1.54 10.66
CA LEU A 26 12.51 -0.36 11.28
C LEU A 26 11.53 0.54 12.05
N ASN A 27 10.22 0.40 11.86
CA ASN A 27 9.23 1.27 12.51
C ASN A 27 8.07 0.44 13.10
N PRO A 28 7.88 0.43 14.43
CA PRO A 28 6.82 -0.33 15.10
C PRO A 28 5.41 -0.05 14.57
N ARG A 29 5.13 1.19 14.13
CA ARG A 29 3.83 1.56 13.54
C ARG A 29 3.62 0.91 12.17
N ILE A 30 4.67 0.76 11.38
CA ILE A 30 4.62 0.12 10.06
C ILE A 30 4.63 -1.40 10.20
N ALA A 31 5.37 -1.94 11.18
CA ALA A 31 5.42 -3.37 11.48
C ALA A 31 4.02 -3.94 11.75
N ARG A 32 3.15 -3.22 12.48
CA ARG A 32 1.78 -3.66 12.76
C ARG A 32 0.94 -3.84 11.48
N TRP A 33 1.05 -2.91 10.54
CA TRP A 33 0.37 -3.01 9.25
C TRP A 33 0.97 -4.10 8.38
N THR A 34 2.30 -4.25 8.42
CA THR A 34 3.01 -5.28 7.66
C THR A 34 2.62 -6.69 8.11
N LEU A 35 2.51 -6.93 9.42
CA LEU A 35 2.01 -8.20 9.95
C LEU A 35 0.60 -8.55 9.44
N LYS A 36 -0.27 -7.54 9.31
CA LYS A 36 -1.61 -7.76 8.76
C LYS A 36 -1.60 -8.02 7.26
N LEU A 37 -0.65 -7.40 6.55
CA LEU A 37 -0.45 -7.53 5.12
C LEU A 37 0.32 -8.81 4.75
N GLN A 38 1.07 -9.42 5.67
CA GLN A 38 1.88 -10.62 5.40
C GLN A 38 1.03 -11.81 4.90
N ASN A 39 -0.26 -11.82 5.24
CA ASN A 39 -1.19 -12.88 4.87
C ASN A 39 -1.74 -12.70 3.44
N TYR A 40 -1.29 -11.68 2.72
CA TYR A 40 -1.69 -11.39 1.34
C TYR A 40 -0.48 -11.41 0.42
N TYR A 41 -0.67 -11.89 -0.79
CA TYR A 41 0.33 -11.81 -1.84
C TYR A 41 0.09 -10.55 -2.66
N PHE A 42 0.99 -9.57 -2.52
CA PHE A 42 0.84 -8.31 -3.24
C PHE A 42 2.18 -7.69 -3.62
N SER A 43 2.14 -6.91 -4.71
CA SER A 43 3.24 -6.02 -5.10
C SER A 43 2.84 -4.57 -4.85
N THR A 44 3.83 -3.69 -4.62
CA THR A 44 3.57 -2.26 -4.37
C THR A 44 4.18 -1.42 -5.47
N VAL A 45 3.39 -0.57 -6.12
CA VAL A 45 3.85 0.31 -7.20
C VAL A 45 3.54 1.75 -6.86
N HIS A 46 4.54 2.63 -7.02
CA HIS A 46 4.33 4.06 -6.91
C HIS A 46 3.75 4.63 -8.21
N ARG A 47 2.72 5.48 -8.11
CA ARG A 47 2.17 6.24 -9.24
C ARG A 47 1.91 7.68 -8.83
N ASP A 48 2.31 8.63 -9.67
CA ASP A 48 2.07 10.05 -9.42
C ASP A 48 0.60 10.38 -9.10
N GLY A 49 0.38 11.20 -8.07
CA GLY A 49 -0.96 11.60 -7.61
C GLY A 49 -1.79 12.29 -8.69
N ARG A 50 -1.16 12.95 -9.67
CA ARG A 50 -1.84 13.54 -10.84
C ARG A 50 -2.54 12.50 -11.72
N ARG A 51 -2.12 11.23 -11.66
CA ARG A 51 -2.72 10.10 -12.39
C ARG A 51 -3.68 9.29 -11.50
N MET A 52 -4.02 9.80 -10.30
CA MET A 52 -4.87 9.15 -9.29
C MET A 52 -5.99 10.09 -8.81
N ALA A 53 -6.59 10.88 -9.69
CA ALA A 53 -7.64 11.84 -9.34
C ALA A 53 -8.85 11.20 -8.62
N HIS A 54 -9.19 9.94 -8.96
CA HIS A 54 -10.23 9.19 -8.27
C HIS A 54 -9.91 8.91 -6.80
N VAL A 55 -8.63 8.64 -6.48
CA VAL A 55 -8.18 8.42 -5.10
C VAL A 55 -8.15 9.75 -4.33
N ASP A 56 -7.74 10.84 -4.97
CA ASP A 56 -7.72 12.16 -4.34
C ASP A 56 -9.15 12.66 -4.01
N ALA A 57 -10.12 12.42 -4.90
CA ALA A 57 -11.52 12.75 -4.65
C ALA A 57 -12.09 12.01 -3.43
N LEU A 58 -11.78 10.71 -3.30
CA LEU A 58 -12.24 9.89 -2.17
C LEU A 58 -11.47 10.17 -0.87
N SER A 59 -10.22 10.62 -0.96
CA SER A 59 -9.42 10.97 0.22
C SER A 59 -9.83 12.31 0.84
N ARG A 60 -10.57 13.15 0.10
CA ARG A 60 -10.99 14.48 0.52
C ARG A 60 -12.47 14.57 0.91
N SER A 61 -13.22 13.46 0.81
CA SER A 61 -14.62 13.36 1.24
C SER A 61 -14.74 13.14 2.73
#